data_AF-R6WNL1-F1
#
_entry.id   AF-R6WNL1-F1
#
_cell.length_a   1.000
_cell.length_b   1.000
_cell.length_c   1.000
_cell.angle_alpha   90.00
_cell.angle_beta   90.00
_cell.angle_gamma   90.00
#
_symmetry.space_group_name_H-M   'P 1'
#
loop_
_entity.id
_entity.type
_entity.pdbx_description
1 polymer ?
#
loop_
_entity_poly.entity_id
_entity_poly.type
_entity_poly.pdbx_seq_one_letter_code
_entity_poly.pdbx_strand_id
1 'polypeptide(L)'
;MKILKLLPLACTIILGAASCSDDDKEQTGFQIDDGSGFLSLDAAARSGSIAITANNSWSVTQDKDSEWLTLSTTSGAAGRTEIGIMLEANPGEARNAGLTFNSGGRTYPFVITQSAHVTADFDDADHCFYITFGTLPTLYAGLHVLSHDKPSYVFFQRSQTFRPEEFPAHAEVTIAADPSANATDEDMERMRTAMKQQILKINVEDPTAVFGLYVDDLRCGIGYDWFVAQGIDSTRVKVSMLSDGTGTYNNFYNYFGDPATAEQNWENYAAQVEALDWQHGGRFPETRMPDGFDFYEWPYYLATRPNYRLVLQDDDLLEATSPFMTERLQQMRTESKQPYELLASLPAEARQRFFRMAGFDYDAFAALFDASPKKNLVIIGTSHTSEESEAQQAAYVERIIGDYGTAYDIFFKPHPADSSSSNYEERFEGLTLLPGQMPFEIFVWSLLDKVDLIGGYSSTVFLTVPVEKTGFIFAANAESLPRPLNVLFRNAEHVRWIQ
;
A
#
# COMPACT_ATOMS: atom_id res chain seq x y z
N MET A 1 -89.36 5.49 -18.02
CA MET A 1 -90.15 6.68 -17.66
C MET A 1 -89.50 7.35 -16.46
N LYS A 2 -89.12 8.62 -16.63
CA LYS A 2 -88.61 9.58 -15.62
C LYS A 2 -87.18 9.40 -15.06
N ILE A 3 -86.35 10.30 -15.59
CA ILE A 3 -85.05 10.83 -15.17
C ILE A 3 -84.99 11.12 -13.65
N LEU A 4 -83.90 10.70 -13.00
CA LEU A 4 -83.43 11.24 -11.73
C LEU A 4 -81.95 11.64 -11.88
N LYS A 5 -81.58 12.73 -11.22
CA LYS A 5 -80.51 13.68 -11.56
C LYS A 5 -79.10 13.21 -11.18
N LEU A 6 -78.12 13.76 -11.91
CA LEU A 6 -76.68 13.70 -11.68
C LEU A 6 -76.26 14.15 -10.28
N LEU A 7 -75.31 13.42 -9.68
CA LEU A 7 -74.15 13.99 -8.98
C LEU A 7 -72.95 13.04 -9.22
N PRO A 8 -71.79 13.51 -9.72
CA PRO A 8 -70.65 12.65 -10.01
C PRO A 8 -69.89 12.28 -8.73
N LEU A 9 -69.67 10.97 -8.58
CA LEU A 9 -68.81 10.35 -7.58
C LEU A 9 -67.35 10.73 -7.92
N ALA A 10 -66.75 11.65 -7.17
CA ALA A 10 -65.36 12.03 -7.35
C ALA A 10 -64.43 10.95 -6.79
N CYS A 11 -63.61 10.36 -7.67
CA CYS A 11 -62.38 9.69 -7.30
C CYS A 11 -61.50 10.64 -6.48
N THR A 12 -61.16 10.26 -5.26
CA THR A 12 -60.01 10.85 -4.56
C THR A 12 -59.07 9.73 -4.17
N ILE A 13 -57.91 9.76 -4.79
CA ILE A 13 -56.73 8.95 -4.50
C ILE A 13 -56.39 9.13 -3.01
N ILE A 14 -56.40 8.05 -2.24
CA ILE A 14 -55.83 8.03 -0.89
C ILE A 14 -54.31 7.98 -1.05
N LEU A 15 -53.70 9.16 -1.21
CA LEU A 15 -52.30 9.37 -0.84
C LEU A 15 -52.25 9.26 0.69
N GLY A 16 -51.76 8.12 1.18
CA GLY A 16 -51.31 8.02 2.56
C GLY A 16 -50.15 8.98 2.75
N ALA A 17 -50.45 10.18 3.23
CA ALA A 17 -49.46 11.08 3.78
C ALA A 17 -48.78 10.36 4.94
N ALA A 18 -47.55 9.90 4.71
CA ALA A 18 -46.62 9.70 5.81
C ALA A 18 -46.53 11.06 6.51
N SER A 19 -47.08 11.11 7.72
CA SER A 19 -46.88 12.21 8.65
C SER A 19 -45.38 12.34 8.87
N CYS A 20 -44.75 13.35 8.28
CA CYS A 20 -43.49 13.88 8.77
C CYS A 20 -43.73 14.27 10.23
N SER A 21 -43.31 13.41 11.15
CA SER A 21 -43.01 13.87 12.49
C SER A 21 -41.64 14.54 12.39
N ASP A 22 -41.66 15.87 12.43
CA ASP A 22 -40.49 16.73 12.59
C ASP A 22 -39.93 16.66 14.04
N ASP A 23 -40.00 15.49 14.67
CA ASP A 23 -39.53 15.23 16.02
C ASP A 23 -38.45 14.15 15.94
N ASP A 24 -37.21 14.58 15.67
CA ASP A 24 -35.94 13.95 16.13
C ASP A 24 -34.71 14.63 15.48
N LYS A 25 -34.70 15.97 15.44
CA LYS A 25 -33.44 16.73 15.41
C LYS A 25 -33.25 17.38 16.78
N GLU A 26 -32.81 16.60 17.77
CA GLU A 26 -32.04 17.20 18.87
C GLU A 26 -30.81 17.85 18.23
N GLN A 27 -30.88 19.15 17.93
CA GLN A 27 -29.72 19.96 17.62
C GLN A 27 -28.79 19.90 18.84
N THR A 28 -27.67 19.21 18.70
CA THR A 28 -26.56 19.25 19.65
C THR A 28 -26.16 20.71 19.87
N GLY A 29 -26.47 21.27 21.04
CA GLY A 29 -26.25 22.68 21.35
C GLY A 29 -24.80 23.06 21.64
N PHE A 30 -23.83 22.25 21.23
CA PHE A 30 -22.40 22.52 21.30
C PHE A 30 -21.70 21.77 20.18
N GLN A 31 -20.89 22.48 19.41
CA GLN A 31 -20.10 21.96 18.33
C GLN A 31 -18.71 22.61 18.39
N ILE A 32 -17.69 21.79 18.21
CA ILE A 32 -16.36 22.27 17.85
C ILE A 32 -16.37 22.28 16.32
N ASP A 33 -16.17 23.45 15.72
CA ASP A 33 -16.55 23.70 14.31
C ASP A 33 -15.71 22.87 13.32
N ASP A 34 -14.63 22.22 13.77
CA ASP A 34 -13.84 21.26 12.98
C ASP A 34 -14.49 19.87 12.84
N GLY A 35 -15.55 19.58 13.60
CA GLY A 35 -16.26 18.28 13.57
C GLY A 35 -15.47 17.11 14.13
N SER A 36 -14.29 17.34 14.69
CA SER A 36 -13.38 16.35 15.26
C SER A 36 -13.31 16.47 16.79
N GLY A 37 -12.94 15.37 17.44
CA GLY A 37 -12.72 15.35 18.89
C GLY A 37 -11.28 15.68 19.30
N PHE A 38 -10.42 16.12 18.38
CA PHE A 38 -8.99 16.27 18.68
C PHE A 38 -8.25 17.24 17.75
N LEU A 39 -7.06 17.67 18.20
CA LEU A 39 -6.07 18.39 17.42
C LEU A 39 -4.70 17.72 17.62
N SER A 40 -4.15 17.13 16.56
CA SER A 40 -2.81 16.54 16.57
C SER A 40 -1.81 17.54 15.99
N LEU A 41 -0.64 17.72 16.60
CA LEU A 41 0.37 18.69 16.15
C LEU A 41 1.80 18.14 16.24
N ASP A 42 2.71 18.72 15.47
CA ASP A 42 4.14 18.40 15.55
C ASP A 42 4.78 18.95 16.85
N ALA A 43 6.04 18.60 17.10
CA ALA A 43 6.75 19.00 18.31
C ALA A 43 7.04 20.52 18.41
N ALA A 44 6.77 21.31 17.36
CA ALA A 44 7.09 22.72 17.33
C ALA A 44 6.17 23.54 18.26
N ALA A 45 6.65 24.71 18.69
CA ALA A 45 5.77 25.69 19.31
C ALA A 45 4.74 26.16 18.28
N ARG A 46 3.47 26.21 18.67
CA ARG A 46 2.35 26.53 17.78
C ARG A 46 1.40 27.51 18.45
N SER A 47 0.81 28.38 17.64
CA SER A 47 -0.30 29.24 18.06
C SER A 47 -1.40 29.21 17.03
N GLY A 48 -2.66 29.20 17.46
CA GLY A 48 -3.82 29.19 16.57
C GLY A 48 -5.11 29.44 17.34
N SER A 49 -6.24 29.00 16.78
CA SER A 49 -7.52 28.98 17.49
C SER A 49 -8.31 27.71 17.21
N ILE A 50 -9.23 27.40 18.13
CA ILE A 50 -10.34 26.48 17.89
C ILE A 50 -11.63 27.29 17.95
N ALA A 51 -12.47 27.09 16.95
CA ALA A 51 -13.79 27.69 16.87
C ALA A 51 -14.81 26.75 17.51
N ILE A 52 -15.64 27.30 18.41
CA ILE A 52 -16.75 26.58 19.02
C ILE A 52 -18.05 27.32 18.80
N THR A 53 -19.13 26.58 18.58
CA THR A 53 -20.49 27.10 18.47
C THR A 53 -21.35 26.45 19.54
N ALA A 54 -21.91 27.26 20.44
CA ALA A 54 -22.73 26.77 21.55
C ALA A 54 -24.10 27.47 21.65
N ASN A 55 -25.15 26.74 22.01
CA ASN A 55 -26.49 27.28 22.27
C ASN A 55 -26.67 27.73 23.73
N ASN A 56 -25.75 27.34 24.62
CA ASN A 56 -25.73 27.73 26.03
C ASN A 56 -24.37 28.36 26.36
N SER A 57 -24.29 29.01 27.53
CA SER A 57 -22.99 29.34 28.11
C SER A 57 -22.16 28.07 28.30
N TRP A 58 -20.87 28.19 28.06
CA TRP A 58 -19.94 27.07 28.12
C TRP A 58 -18.74 27.39 29.00
N SER A 59 -18.10 26.33 29.50
CA SER A 59 -16.78 26.40 30.15
C SER A 59 -15.90 25.24 29.69
N VAL A 60 -14.59 25.39 29.81
CA VAL A 60 -13.63 24.32 29.54
C VAL A 60 -12.69 24.14 30.72
N THR A 61 -12.46 22.89 31.07
CA THR A 61 -11.43 22.49 32.03
C THR A 61 -10.33 21.74 31.30
N GLN A 62 -9.09 22.05 31.64
CA GLN A 62 -7.90 21.42 31.10
C GLN A 62 -7.33 20.44 32.15
N ASP A 63 -6.73 19.36 31.67
CA ASP A 63 -6.02 18.42 32.54
C ASP A 63 -4.87 19.09 33.30
N LYS A 64 -4.57 18.55 34.49
CA LYS A 64 -3.62 19.17 35.43
C LYS A 64 -2.19 19.23 34.89
N ASP A 65 -1.80 18.29 34.02
CA ASP A 65 -0.43 18.13 33.53
C ASP A 65 -0.23 18.77 32.14
N SER A 66 -1.01 19.79 31.81
CA SER A 66 -1.04 20.42 30.49
C SER A 66 -0.52 21.86 30.47
N GLU A 67 0.39 22.24 31.37
CA GLU A 67 0.91 23.63 31.49
C GLU A 67 1.52 24.18 30.19
N TRP A 68 1.96 23.30 29.29
CA TRP A 68 2.48 23.61 27.96
C TRP A 68 1.40 24.09 26.96
N LEU A 69 0.12 23.97 27.32
CA LEU A 69 -1.04 24.43 26.56
C LEU A 69 -1.72 25.59 27.29
N THR A 70 -1.86 26.73 26.61
CA THR A 70 -2.57 27.91 27.09
C THR A 70 -3.80 28.21 26.24
N LEU A 71 -4.94 28.43 26.89
CA LEU A 71 -6.19 28.89 26.27
C LEU A 71 -6.42 30.38 26.55
N SER A 72 -6.84 31.14 25.55
CA SER A 72 -7.12 32.58 25.71
C SER A 72 -8.35 32.86 26.57
N THR A 73 -9.28 31.91 26.65
CA THR A 73 -10.46 31.96 27.52
C THR A 73 -10.88 30.54 27.91
N THR A 74 -11.45 30.39 29.11
CA THR A 74 -11.95 29.11 29.63
C THR A 74 -13.47 29.09 29.79
N SER A 75 -14.17 30.14 29.37
CA SER A 75 -15.64 30.19 29.37
C SER A 75 -16.17 31.19 28.35
N GLY A 76 -17.45 31.07 28.00
CA GLY A 76 -18.11 32.00 27.10
C GLY A 76 -19.62 31.89 27.13
N ALA A 77 -20.28 32.87 26.51
CA ALA A 77 -21.72 32.86 26.32
C ALA A 77 -22.12 31.95 25.16
N ALA A 78 -23.43 31.75 24.98
CA ALA A 78 -23.96 31.16 23.76
C ALA A 78 -23.55 31.97 22.53
N GLY A 79 -23.36 31.29 21.40
CA GLY A 79 -22.86 31.82 20.14
C GLY A 79 -21.56 31.17 19.70
N ARG A 80 -20.97 31.70 18.63
CA ARG A 80 -19.65 31.31 18.14
C ARG A 80 -18.56 32.01 18.94
N THR A 81 -17.57 31.27 19.41
CA THR A 81 -16.37 31.80 20.08
C THR A 81 -15.11 31.20 19.47
N GLU A 82 -14.11 32.04 19.21
CA GLU A 82 -12.75 31.61 18.84
C GLU A 82 -11.88 31.56 20.10
N ILE A 83 -11.44 30.36 20.49
CA ILE A 83 -10.53 30.17 21.62
C ILE A 83 -9.12 30.15 21.07
N GLY A 84 -8.30 31.13 21.43
CA GLY A 84 -6.88 31.16 21.09
C GLY A 84 -6.13 30.07 21.85
N ILE A 85 -5.24 29.38 21.15
CA ILE A 85 -4.43 28.28 21.67
C ILE A 85 -2.96 28.63 21.46
N MET A 86 -2.16 28.48 22.50
CA MET A 86 -0.70 28.52 22.45
C MET A 86 -0.13 27.25 23.03
N LEU A 87 0.83 26.69 22.31
CA LEU A 87 1.52 25.45 22.65
C LEU A 87 3.01 25.74 22.69
N GLU A 88 3.64 25.41 23.81
CA GLU A 88 5.09 25.41 23.91
C GLU A 88 5.69 24.31 23.03
N ALA A 89 6.93 24.49 22.57
CA ALA A 89 7.64 23.41 21.89
C ALA A 89 7.76 22.19 22.80
N ASN A 90 7.67 20.99 22.22
CA ASN A 90 7.91 19.73 22.93
C ASN A 90 9.35 19.27 22.69
N PRO A 91 10.26 19.34 23.67
CA PRO A 91 11.62 18.83 23.52
C PRO A 91 11.74 17.33 23.83
N GLY A 92 10.68 16.67 24.32
CA GLY A 92 10.70 15.30 24.81
C GLY A 92 9.80 14.34 24.04
N GLU A 93 9.33 13.31 24.75
CA GLU A 93 8.39 12.31 24.25
C GLU A 93 7.04 12.92 23.86
N ALA A 94 6.27 12.21 23.03
CA ALA A 94 4.94 12.64 22.64
C ALA A 94 4.05 12.86 23.88
N ARG A 95 3.23 13.92 23.85
CA ARG A 95 2.38 14.33 24.96
C ARG A 95 0.99 14.73 24.49
N ASN A 96 0.01 14.67 25.38
CA ASN A 96 -1.35 15.09 25.10
C ASN A 96 -1.99 15.82 26.29
N ALA A 97 -3.07 16.54 26.01
CA ALA A 97 -3.85 17.31 26.97
C ALA A 97 -5.34 17.10 26.69
N GLY A 98 -6.09 16.62 27.69
CA GLY A 98 -7.55 16.59 27.65
C GLY A 98 -8.14 17.95 27.99
N LEU A 99 -9.10 18.37 27.17
CA LEU A 99 -10.00 19.48 27.40
C LEU A 99 -11.42 18.94 27.55
N THR A 100 -12.10 19.33 28.62
CA THR A 100 -13.51 18.99 28.83
C THR A 100 -14.37 20.24 28.75
N PHE A 101 -15.07 20.39 27.64
CA PHE A 101 -16.05 21.45 27.46
C PHE A 101 -17.37 21.08 28.14
N ASN A 102 -18.00 22.02 28.82
CA ASN A 102 -19.27 21.87 29.51
C ASN A 102 -20.25 22.88 28.94
N SER A 103 -21.40 22.41 28.43
CA SER A 103 -22.44 23.29 27.88
C SER A 103 -23.81 22.63 28.06
N GLY A 104 -24.80 23.37 28.55
CA GLY A 104 -26.18 22.87 28.72
C GLY A 104 -26.29 21.62 29.60
N GLY A 105 -25.38 21.42 30.56
CA GLY A 105 -25.34 20.23 31.44
C GLY A 105 -24.75 18.97 30.80
N ARG A 106 -24.19 19.07 29.58
CA ARG A 106 -23.46 17.98 28.89
C ARG A 106 -21.97 18.29 28.83
N THR A 107 -21.16 17.24 28.71
CA THR A 107 -19.69 17.31 28.58
C THR A 107 -19.26 16.89 27.18
N TYR A 108 -18.28 17.60 26.63
CA TYR A 108 -17.72 17.34 25.30
C TYR A 108 -16.19 17.26 25.42
N PRO A 109 -15.60 16.05 25.31
CA PRO A 109 -14.16 15.89 25.39
C PRO A 109 -13.49 16.38 24.10
N PHE A 110 -12.29 16.92 24.24
CA PHE A 110 -11.42 17.29 23.14
C PHE A 110 -9.97 17.04 23.53
N VAL A 111 -9.17 16.44 22.66
CA VAL A 111 -7.77 16.09 22.97
C VAL A 111 -6.81 16.90 22.11
N ILE A 112 -5.80 17.52 22.72
CA ILE A 112 -4.70 18.14 21.99
C ILE A 112 -3.46 17.26 22.15
N THR A 113 -2.89 16.78 21.06
CA THR A 113 -1.64 16.01 21.02
C THR A 113 -0.53 16.86 20.45
N GLN A 114 0.68 16.71 21.01
CA GLN A 114 1.92 17.20 20.44
C GLN A 114 2.93 16.06 20.31
N SER A 115 3.42 15.81 19.10
CA SER A 115 4.35 14.72 18.80
C SER A 115 5.70 14.87 19.49
N ALA A 116 6.44 13.77 19.56
CA ALA A 116 7.80 13.74 20.12
C ALA A 116 8.77 14.60 19.28
N HIS A 117 9.79 15.18 19.92
CA HIS A 117 10.83 15.92 19.22
C HIS A 117 11.63 15.03 18.26
N VAL A 118 11.98 13.82 18.73
CA VAL A 118 12.62 12.79 17.91
C VAL A 118 11.51 11.93 17.33
N THR A 119 11.39 11.94 16.01
CA THR A 119 10.37 11.14 15.34
C THR A 119 10.82 9.67 15.31
N ALA A 120 9.86 8.77 15.56
CA ALA A 120 10.08 7.33 15.45
C ALA A 120 10.62 6.96 14.06
N ASP A 121 11.44 5.91 13.96
CA ASP A 121 11.84 5.36 12.67
C ASP A 121 10.68 4.55 12.05
N PHE A 122 10.82 4.12 10.80
CA PHE A 122 9.77 3.38 10.09
C PHE A 122 9.38 2.07 10.77
N ASP A 123 10.36 1.39 11.37
CA ASP A 123 10.16 0.08 11.98
C ASP A 123 9.72 0.19 13.45
N ASP A 124 9.64 1.41 14.01
CA ASP A 124 9.25 1.70 15.39
C ASP A 124 7.74 1.92 15.59
N ALA A 125 6.93 1.89 14.53
CA ALA A 125 5.48 2.13 14.60
C ALA A 125 4.74 1.28 15.67
N ASP A 126 3.74 1.83 16.34
CA ASP A 126 2.93 1.11 17.32
C ASP A 126 1.86 0.24 16.66
N HIS A 127 1.31 0.72 15.54
CA HIS A 127 0.30 0.03 14.73
C HIS A 127 0.72 -0.01 13.25
N CYS A 128 0.58 -1.17 12.61
CA CYS A 128 0.94 -1.36 11.21
C CYS A 128 -0.30 -1.54 10.32
N PHE A 129 -0.39 -0.79 9.23
CA PHE A 129 -1.42 -0.89 8.20
C PHE A 129 -0.78 -1.40 6.90
N TYR A 130 -1.39 -2.38 6.26
CA TYR A 130 -0.89 -3.01 5.04
C TYR A 130 -1.95 -2.93 3.96
N ILE A 131 -1.76 -2.06 2.98
CA ILE A 131 -2.77 -1.76 1.95
C ILE A 131 -2.14 -1.97 0.58
N THR A 132 -2.43 -3.11 -0.04
CA THR A 132 -1.69 -3.57 -1.23
C THR A 132 -2.61 -4.00 -2.37
N PHE A 133 -2.19 -3.77 -3.61
CA PHE A 133 -2.99 -4.01 -4.81
C PHE A 133 -2.28 -4.96 -5.78
N GLY A 134 -0.97 -4.78 -5.96
CA GLY A 134 -0.10 -5.73 -6.65
C GLY A 134 0.21 -7.00 -5.84
N THR A 135 0.55 -8.09 -6.54
CA THR A 135 0.99 -9.34 -5.87
C THR A 135 2.33 -9.14 -5.15
N LEU A 136 3.32 -8.53 -5.80
CA LEU A 136 4.64 -8.32 -5.21
C LEU A 136 4.58 -7.49 -3.91
N PRO A 137 3.94 -6.30 -3.86
CA PRO A 137 3.82 -5.54 -2.61
C PRO A 137 3.01 -6.31 -1.55
N THR A 138 1.99 -7.10 -1.94
CA THR A 138 1.27 -7.99 -1.00
C THR A 138 2.23 -9.01 -0.36
N LEU A 139 3.15 -9.61 -1.13
CA LEU A 139 4.12 -10.55 -0.60
C LEU A 139 5.12 -9.90 0.36
N TYR A 140 5.62 -8.69 0.05
CA TYR A 140 6.45 -7.91 0.97
C TYR A 140 5.71 -7.59 2.27
N ALA A 141 4.44 -7.18 2.17
CA ALA A 141 3.59 -6.95 3.34
C ALA A 141 3.45 -8.21 4.20
N GLY A 142 3.22 -9.37 3.58
CA GLY A 142 3.15 -10.65 4.30
C GLY A 142 4.44 -11.02 5.03
N LEU A 143 5.61 -10.76 4.41
CA LEU A 143 6.92 -10.96 5.05
C LEU A 143 7.09 -10.04 6.27
N HIS A 144 6.71 -8.77 6.14
CA HIS A 144 6.84 -7.80 7.23
C HIS A 144 5.84 -8.07 8.37
N VAL A 145 4.59 -8.46 8.08
CA VAL A 145 3.62 -8.86 9.12
C VAL A 145 4.17 -9.97 10.02
N LEU A 146 4.98 -10.86 9.46
CA LEU A 146 5.58 -12.00 10.15
C LEU A 146 6.91 -11.68 10.85
N SER A 147 7.46 -10.48 10.68
CA SER A 147 8.73 -10.08 11.31
C SER A 147 8.55 -9.47 12.70
N HIS A 148 7.31 -9.23 13.14
CA HIS A 148 6.98 -8.57 14.41
C HIS A 148 5.63 -9.02 14.98
N ASP A 149 5.31 -8.59 16.20
CA ASP A 149 4.06 -8.91 16.91
C ASP A 149 3.12 -7.69 17.12
N LYS A 150 3.39 -6.57 16.43
CA LYS A 150 2.63 -5.31 16.56
C LYS A 150 1.21 -5.44 15.99
N PRO A 151 0.19 -4.80 16.60
CA PRO A 151 -1.17 -4.76 16.04
C PRO A 151 -1.16 -4.36 14.56
N SER A 152 -1.79 -5.18 13.73
CA SER A 152 -1.70 -5.07 12.27
C SER A 152 -3.08 -5.10 11.62
N TYR A 153 -3.28 -4.27 10.61
CA TYR A 153 -4.52 -4.17 9.85
C TYR A 153 -4.21 -4.35 8.37
N VAL A 154 -4.74 -5.41 7.76
CA VAL A 154 -4.29 -5.90 6.46
C VAL A 154 -5.43 -5.88 5.46
N PHE A 155 -5.16 -5.33 4.28
CA PHE A 155 -5.98 -5.46 3.08
C PHE A 155 -5.09 -5.71 1.86
N PHE A 156 -5.51 -6.64 1.02
CA PHE A 156 -4.91 -6.88 -0.28
C PHE A 156 -5.99 -7.09 -1.33
N GLN A 157 -5.92 -6.36 -2.45
CA GLN A 157 -6.94 -6.42 -3.51
C GLN A 157 -6.98 -7.79 -4.19
N ARG A 158 -5.82 -8.42 -4.41
CA ARG A 158 -5.72 -9.74 -5.04
C ARG A 158 -5.96 -10.82 -4.00
N SER A 159 -7.23 -11.05 -3.67
CA SER A 159 -7.69 -11.92 -2.57
C SER A 159 -7.11 -13.34 -2.59
N GLN A 160 -6.65 -13.83 -3.74
CA GLN A 160 -6.06 -15.16 -3.89
C GLN A 160 -4.57 -15.22 -3.54
N THR A 161 -3.92 -14.08 -3.24
CA THR A 161 -2.47 -14.04 -2.93
C THR A 161 -2.17 -14.72 -1.60
N PHE A 162 -3.02 -14.52 -0.60
CA PHE A 162 -2.90 -15.17 0.70
C PHE A 162 -4.22 -15.73 1.19
N ARG A 163 -4.14 -16.79 1.98
CA ARG A 163 -5.19 -17.38 2.82
C ARG A 163 -5.34 -16.54 4.10
N PRO A 164 -6.43 -15.77 4.27
CA PRO A 164 -6.60 -14.88 5.42
C PRO A 164 -6.55 -15.62 6.77
N GLU A 165 -7.02 -16.86 6.83
CA GLU A 165 -7.07 -17.68 8.03
C GLU A 165 -5.70 -18.11 8.58
N GLU A 166 -4.64 -17.99 7.78
CA GLU A 166 -3.27 -18.36 8.17
C GLU A 166 -2.48 -17.17 8.77
N PHE A 167 -3.01 -15.96 8.69
CA PHE A 167 -2.40 -14.77 9.29
C PHE A 167 -2.26 -14.92 10.82
N PRO A 168 -1.22 -14.31 11.43
CA PRO A 168 -1.03 -14.37 12.87
C PRO A 168 -2.13 -13.59 13.61
N ALA A 169 -2.33 -13.91 14.90
CA ALA A 169 -3.44 -13.37 15.69
C ALA A 169 -3.37 -11.84 15.91
N HIS A 170 -2.20 -11.22 15.78
CA HIS A 170 -2.03 -9.76 15.85
C HIS A 170 -2.44 -9.04 14.56
N ALA A 171 -2.75 -9.78 13.48
CA ALA A 171 -3.15 -9.22 12.18
C ALA A 171 -4.64 -9.41 11.93
N GLU A 172 -5.37 -8.30 11.90
CA GLU A 172 -6.76 -8.23 11.46
C GLU A 172 -6.81 -8.07 9.93
N VAL A 173 -7.35 -9.08 9.24
CA VAL A 173 -7.42 -9.10 7.77
C VAL A 173 -8.82 -8.72 7.30
N THR A 174 -8.93 -7.64 6.53
CA THR A 174 -10.15 -7.27 5.82
C THR A 174 -10.21 -8.02 4.49
N ILE A 175 -11.25 -8.84 4.33
CA ILE A 175 -11.44 -9.70 3.15
C ILE A 175 -12.46 -9.10 2.17
N ALA A 176 -12.26 -9.36 0.88
CA ALA A 176 -13.26 -9.07 -0.14
C ALA A 176 -14.53 -9.93 0.07
N ALA A 177 -15.67 -9.45 -0.42
CA ALA A 177 -16.93 -10.18 -0.35
C ALA A 177 -16.88 -11.53 -1.09
N ASP A 178 -16.15 -11.61 -2.20
CA ASP A 178 -15.82 -12.84 -2.90
C ASP A 178 -14.32 -13.13 -2.78
N PRO A 179 -13.89 -14.07 -1.91
CA PRO A 179 -12.47 -14.39 -1.74
C PRO A 179 -11.87 -15.14 -2.94
N SER A 180 -12.69 -15.61 -3.89
CA SER A 180 -12.22 -16.27 -5.11
C SER A 180 -11.90 -15.29 -6.24
N ALA A 181 -12.22 -14.01 -6.08
CA ALA A 181 -12.00 -12.94 -7.05
C ALA A 181 -11.19 -11.79 -6.43
N ASN A 182 -10.68 -10.90 -7.29
CA ASN A 182 -10.10 -9.64 -6.81
C ASN A 182 -11.20 -8.80 -6.14
N ALA A 183 -10.80 -8.03 -5.12
CA ALA A 183 -11.67 -7.06 -4.47
C ALA A 183 -12.24 -6.06 -5.49
N THR A 184 -13.54 -5.82 -5.39
CA THR A 184 -14.28 -4.85 -6.21
C THR A 184 -14.07 -3.43 -5.72
N ASP A 185 -14.48 -2.42 -6.50
CA ASP A 185 -14.49 -1.02 -6.05
C ASP A 185 -15.33 -0.83 -4.77
N GLU A 186 -16.41 -1.59 -4.62
CA GLU A 186 -17.25 -1.55 -3.41
C GLU A 186 -16.52 -2.15 -2.20
N ASP A 187 -15.75 -3.24 -2.39
CA ASP A 187 -14.88 -3.79 -1.34
C ASP A 187 -13.83 -2.76 -0.91
N MET A 188 -13.19 -2.10 -1.87
CA MET A 188 -12.16 -1.10 -1.60
C MET A 188 -12.72 0.12 -0.87
N GLU A 189 -13.93 0.57 -1.19
CA GLU A 189 -14.58 1.68 -0.48
C GLU A 189 -15.01 1.30 0.94
N ARG A 190 -15.54 0.08 1.12
CA ARG A 190 -15.83 -0.45 2.47
C ARG A 190 -14.57 -0.52 3.32
N MET A 191 -13.49 -1.03 2.75
CA MET A 191 -12.20 -1.13 3.42
C MET A 191 -11.61 0.25 3.73
N ARG A 192 -11.65 1.19 2.79
CA ARG A 192 -11.26 2.60 3.01
C ARG A 192 -11.98 3.17 4.23
N THR A 193 -13.30 3.00 4.29
CA THR A 193 -14.12 3.49 5.41
C THR A 193 -13.71 2.83 6.73
N ALA A 194 -13.56 1.50 6.74
CA ALA A 194 -13.21 0.75 7.94
C ALA A 194 -11.82 1.12 8.47
N MET A 195 -10.81 1.23 7.60
CA MET A 195 -9.45 1.61 7.96
C MET A 195 -9.39 3.04 8.49
N LYS A 196 -10.05 3.99 7.83
CA LYS A 196 -10.12 5.39 8.30
C LYS A 196 -10.76 5.49 9.69
N GLN A 197 -11.83 4.73 9.94
CA GLN A 197 -12.46 4.65 11.27
C GLN A 197 -11.54 4.00 12.31
N GLN A 198 -10.83 2.94 11.95
CA GLN A 198 -9.90 2.27 12.86
C GLN A 198 -8.72 3.17 13.26
N ILE A 199 -8.19 3.97 12.34
CA ILE A 199 -7.15 4.98 12.62
C ILE A 199 -7.65 5.99 13.66
N LEU A 200 -8.86 6.53 13.47
CA LEU A 200 -9.46 7.48 14.42
C LEU A 200 -9.73 6.83 15.78
N LYS A 201 -10.18 5.57 15.81
CA LYS A 201 -10.36 4.82 17.05
C LYS A 201 -9.04 4.67 17.81
N ILE A 202 -7.97 4.25 17.13
CA ILE A 202 -6.64 4.14 17.73
C ILE A 202 -6.20 5.49 18.27
N ASN A 203 -6.38 6.58 17.52
CA ASN A 203 -6.00 7.91 17.98
C ASN A 203 -6.82 8.40 19.20
N VAL A 204 -8.03 7.89 19.40
CA VAL A 204 -8.80 8.16 20.64
C VAL A 204 -8.28 7.33 21.80
N GLU A 205 -7.92 6.06 21.57
CA GLU A 205 -7.44 5.13 22.60
C GLU A 205 -5.99 5.43 23.03
N ASP A 206 -5.14 5.79 22.07
CA ASP A 206 -3.76 6.25 22.22
C ASP A 206 -3.50 7.46 21.29
N PRO A 207 -3.70 8.69 21.81
CA PRO A 207 -3.48 9.91 21.05
C PRO A 207 -2.04 10.16 20.64
N THR A 208 -1.08 9.38 21.13
CA THR A 208 0.36 9.51 20.83
C THR A 208 0.90 8.43 19.90
N ALA A 209 0.08 7.41 19.58
CA ALA A 209 0.48 6.29 18.73
C ALA A 209 1.10 6.73 17.40
N VAL A 210 2.15 6.01 16.99
CA VAL A 210 2.79 6.10 15.68
C VAL A 210 2.24 5.01 14.76
N PHE A 211 1.89 5.39 13.55
CA PHE A 211 1.33 4.53 12.52
C PHE A 211 2.39 4.19 11.47
N GLY A 212 2.57 2.90 11.19
CA GLY A 212 3.33 2.41 10.05
C GLY A 212 2.36 2.04 8.94
N LEU A 213 2.54 2.60 7.74
CA LEU A 213 1.78 2.25 6.55
C LEU A 213 2.71 1.57 5.55
N TYR A 214 2.41 0.31 5.23
CA TYR A 214 3.00 -0.43 4.13
C TYR A 214 2.00 -0.44 2.99
N VAL A 215 2.31 0.31 1.93
CA VAL A 215 1.38 0.55 0.83
C VAL A 215 2.07 0.25 -0.49
N ASP A 216 1.31 -0.28 -1.45
CA ASP A 216 1.73 -0.28 -2.86
C ASP A 216 2.17 1.14 -3.27
N ASP A 217 3.34 1.27 -3.89
CA ASP A 217 3.91 2.58 -4.21
C ASP A 217 2.98 3.41 -5.10
N LEU A 218 2.28 2.77 -6.04
CA LEU A 218 1.33 3.42 -6.94
C LEU A 218 0.05 3.87 -6.22
N ARG A 219 -0.11 3.57 -4.92
CA ARG A 219 -1.20 3.99 -4.03
C ARG A 219 -0.69 4.85 -2.86
N CYS A 220 0.49 5.46 -3.01
CA CYS A 220 1.17 6.26 -2.00
C CYS A 220 0.34 7.43 -1.42
N GLY A 221 -0.65 7.94 -2.15
CA GLY A 221 -1.59 8.97 -1.68
C GLY A 221 -2.38 8.57 -0.42
N ILE A 222 -2.57 7.27 -0.17
CA ILE A 222 -3.26 6.74 1.02
C ILE A 222 -2.65 7.25 2.32
N GLY A 223 -1.32 7.39 2.40
CA GLY A 223 -0.66 7.89 3.61
C GLY A 223 -1.14 9.29 4.01
N TYR A 224 -1.42 10.14 3.03
CA TYR A 224 -2.02 11.44 3.27
C TYR A 224 -3.53 11.33 3.54
N ASP A 225 -4.31 10.74 2.63
CA ASP A 225 -5.78 10.73 2.70
C ASP A 225 -6.30 10.03 3.98
N TRP A 226 -5.67 8.93 4.39
CA TRP A 226 -6.22 8.12 5.48
C TRP A 226 -5.68 8.53 6.84
N PHE A 227 -4.61 9.32 6.91
CA PHE A 227 -4.04 9.73 8.19
C PHE A 227 -4.03 11.24 8.29
N VAL A 228 -3.24 11.91 7.46
CA VAL A 228 -2.99 13.36 7.55
C VAL A 228 -4.26 14.16 7.28
N ALA A 229 -5.03 13.80 6.26
CA ALA A 229 -6.30 14.47 5.94
C ALA A 229 -7.39 14.21 7.00
N GLN A 230 -7.21 13.21 7.87
CA GLN A 230 -8.07 13.00 9.04
C GLN A 230 -7.63 13.82 10.27
N GLY A 231 -6.56 14.62 10.15
CA GLY A 231 -6.02 15.44 11.23
C GLY A 231 -4.93 14.76 12.05
N ILE A 232 -4.44 13.58 11.67
CA ILE A 232 -3.28 12.95 12.30
C ILE A 232 -2.00 13.69 11.88
N ASP A 233 -1.15 14.05 12.84
CA ASP A 233 0.13 14.67 12.53
C ASP A 233 0.97 13.76 11.63
N SER A 234 1.45 14.32 10.51
CA SER A 234 2.26 13.59 9.52
C SER A 234 3.56 13.02 10.11
N THR A 235 4.08 13.58 11.21
CA THR A 235 5.27 13.01 11.87
C THR A 235 5.03 11.67 12.57
N ARG A 236 3.76 11.35 12.86
CA ARG A 236 3.29 10.09 13.43
C ARG A 236 2.97 9.04 12.36
N VAL A 237 3.14 9.33 11.07
CA VAL A 237 2.79 8.42 9.97
C VAL A 237 4.03 8.05 9.18
N LYS A 238 4.45 6.79 9.25
CA LYS A 238 5.63 6.24 8.57
C LYS A 238 5.21 5.43 7.36
N VAL A 239 5.41 5.96 6.17
CA VAL A 239 4.94 5.35 4.92
C VAL A 239 6.07 4.63 4.21
N SER A 240 5.95 3.31 4.09
CA SER A 240 6.79 2.43 3.28
C SER A 240 6.06 2.11 1.98
N MET A 241 6.48 2.76 0.89
CA MET A 241 5.96 2.53 -0.45
C MET A 241 6.64 1.30 -1.04
N LEU A 242 5.92 0.18 -1.11
CA LEU A 242 6.37 -1.09 -1.62
C LEU A 242 6.24 -1.11 -3.14
N SER A 243 7.35 -1.28 -3.84
CA SER A 243 7.35 -1.36 -5.30
C SER A 243 6.42 -2.45 -5.85
N ASP A 244 5.59 -2.08 -6.82
CA ASP A 244 4.83 -3.02 -7.68
C ASP A 244 5.74 -3.99 -8.47
N GLY A 245 7.03 -3.66 -8.60
CA GLY A 245 8.03 -4.39 -9.37
C GLY A 245 8.43 -3.60 -10.61
N THR A 246 8.41 -4.22 -11.78
CA THR A 246 8.83 -3.56 -13.04
C THR A 246 8.05 -2.27 -13.33
N GLY A 247 6.80 -2.17 -12.89
CA GLY A 247 5.97 -0.96 -13.01
C GLY A 247 6.62 0.27 -12.37
N THR A 248 7.15 0.14 -11.15
CA THR A 248 7.82 1.22 -10.42
C THR A 248 8.99 1.81 -11.19
N TYR A 249 9.88 0.99 -11.75
CA TYR A 249 11.05 1.48 -12.48
C TYR A 249 10.69 2.03 -13.85
N ASN A 250 9.73 1.40 -14.54
CA ASN A 250 9.24 1.89 -15.83
C ASN A 250 8.61 3.27 -15.69
N ASN A 251 7.77 3.46 -14.67
CA ASN A 251 7.15 4.75 -14.39
C ASN A 251 8.18 5.83 -14.09
N PHE A 252 9.22 5.53 -13.27
CA PHE A 252 10.31 6.47 -13.01
C PHE A 252 10.96 6.95 -14.31
N TYR A 253 11.31 5.99 -15.18
CA TYR A 253 11.91 6.31 -16.48
C TYR A 253 10.95 7.07 -17.40
N ASN A 254 9.67 6.71 -17.43
CA ASN A 254 8.67 7.38 -18.26
C ASN A 254 8.48 8.85 -17.86
N TYR A 255 8.55 9.15 -16.57
CA TYR A 255 8.34 10.50 -16.06
C TYR A 255 9.63 11.34 -16.04
N PHE A 256 10.79 10.72 -15.82
CA PHE A 256 12.03 11.46 -15.54
C PHE A 256 13.23 11.05 -16.40
N GLY A 257 13.06 10.07 -17.30
CA GLY A 257 14.14 9.56 -18.15
C GLY A 257 14.53 10.49 -19.29
N ASP A 258 13.65 11.40 -19.71
CA ASP A 258 13.93 12.42 -20.73
C ASP A 258 14.50 13.70 -20.08
N PRO A 259 15.79 14.03 -20.33
CA PRO A 259 16.42 15.23 -19.75
C PRO A 259 15.73 16.54 -20.10
N ALA A 260 14.98 16.61 -21.20
CA ALA A 260 14.30 17.82 -21.63
C ALA A 260 13.05 18.14 -20.81
N THR A 261 12.45 17.14 -20.16
CA THR A 261 11.16 17.27 -19.46
C THR A 261 11.22 16.88 -17.99
N ALA A 262 12.28 16.19 -17.55
CA ALA A 262 12.38 15.64 -16.20
C ALA A 262 12.24 16.67 -15.07
N GLU A 263 12.90 17.83 -15.18
CA GLU A 263 12.81 18.91 -14.18
C GLU A 263 11.39 19.47 -14.08
N GLN A 264 10.78 19.79 -15.23
CA GLN A 264 9.40 20.30 -15.26
C GLN A 264 8.39 19.27 -14.70
N ASN A 265 8.56 17.99 -15.02
CA ASN A 265 7.70 16.93 -14.50
C ASN A 265 7.85 16.81 -12.97
N TRP A 266 9.09 16.80 -12.48
CA TRP A 266 9.38 16.77 -11.05
C TRP A 266 8.73 17.94 -10.32
N GLU A 267 8.92 19.17 -10.80
CA GLU A 267 8.33 20.36 -10.22
C GLU A 267 6.79 20.33 -10.23
N ASN A 268 6.18 19.80 -11.30
CA ASN A 268 4.72 19.66 -11.39
C ASN A 268 4.18 18.68 -10.34
N TYR A 269 4.81 17.51 -10.18
CA TYR A 269 4.36 16.52 -9.21
C TYR A 269 4.66 16.96 -7.77
N ALA A 270 5.80 17.60 -7.55
CA ALA A 270 6.12 18.26 -6.30
C ALA A 270 5.03 19.28 -5.92
N ALA A 271 4.64 20.15 -6.85
CA ALA A 271 3.60 21.15 -6.58
C ALA A 271 2.25 20.54 -6.22
N GLN A 272 1.88 19.39 -6.80
CA GLN A 272 0.65 18.68 -6.42
C GLN A 272 0.71 18.15 -4.99
N VAL A 273 1.83 17.53 -4.62
CA VAL A 273 2.05 16.98 -3.28
C VAL A 273 2.14 18.09 -2.23
N GLU A 274 2.88 19.17 -2.53
CA GLU A 274 3.06 20.30 -1.60
C GLU A 274 1.82 21.20 -1.48
N ALA A 275 0.87 21.10 -2.41
CA ALA A 275 -0.42 21.80 -2.28
C ALA A 275 -1.36 21.17 -1.22
N LEU A 276 -1.05 19.96 -0.75
CA LEU A 276 -1.80 19.28 0.30
C LEU A 276 -1.52 19.87 1.70
N ASP A 277 -2.46 19.71 2.63
CA ASP A 277 -2.34 20.22 4.00
C ASP A 277 -1.61 19.23 4.92
N TRP A 278 -0.29 19.31 4.93
CA TRP A 278 0.57 18.44 5.75
C TRP A 278 0.69 18.86 7.22
N GLN A 279 0.20 20.05 7.58
CA GLN A 279 0.26 20.61 8.93
C GLN A 279 -1.14 20.74 9.53
N HIS A 280 -1.92 19.66 9.42
CA HIS A 280 -3.13 19.36 10.21
C HIS A 280 -4.48 19.70 9.56
N GLY A 281 -4.82 18.93 8.53
CA GLY A 281 -6.20 18.41 8.37
C GLY A 281 -7.28 19.39 7.93
N GLY A 282 -6.94 20.43 7.17
CA GLY A 282 -7.94 21.28 6.51
C GLY A 282 -8.24 22.58 7.27
N ARG A 283 -7.22 23.38 7.56
CA ARG A 283 -7.43 24.81 7.87
C ARG A 283 -7.55 25.66 6.58
N PHE A 284 -8.02 25.00 5.52
CA PHE A 284 -7.94 25.24 4.07
C PHE A 284 -6.52 25.12 3.48
N PRO A 285 -6.38 24.28 2.44
CA PRO A 285 -6.54 24.79 1.09
C PRO A 285 -7.74 24.17 0.34
N GLU A 286 -8.17 24.84 -0.73
CA GLU A 286 -9.19 24.34 -1.69
C GLU A 286 -8.75 23.04 -2.39
N THR A 287 -7.48 22.64 -2.24
CA THR A 287 -6.87 21.51 -2.93
C THR A 287 -6.99 20.24 -2.10
N ARG A 288 -8.01 19.43 -2.41
CA ARG A 288 -8.10 18.04 -1.95
C ARG A 288 -7.18 17.18 -2.83
N MET A 289 -6.66 16.09 -2.25
CA MET A 289 -6.06 15.03 -3.06
C MET A 289 -7.09 14.59 -4.12
N PRO A 290 -6.67 14.38 -5.38
CA PRO A 290 -7.56 13.82 -6.40
C PRO A 290 -8.26 12.55 -5.89
N ASP A 291 -9.54 12.38 -6.24
CA ASP A 291 -10.27 11.17 -5.90
C ASP A 291 -9.66 9.98 -6.65
N GLY A 292 -9.34 8.91 -5.91
CA GLY A 292 -8.78 7.69 -6.49
C GLY A 292 -7.76 7.04 -5.58
N PHE A 293 -7.25 5.90 -6.04
CA PHE A 293 -6.16 5.20 -5.40
C PHE A 293 -4.84 5.37 -6.15
N ASP A 294 -4.88 5.60 -7.45
CA ASP A 294 -3.71 5.51 -8.31
C ASP A 294 -2.97 6.85 -8.45
N PHE A 295 -1.72 6.87 -8.00
CA PHE A 295 -0.78 7.98 -8.06
C PHE A 295 0.58 7.43 -8.54
N TYR A 296 0.73 7.26 -9.84
CA TYR A 296 1.91 6.61 -10.45
C TYR A 296 3.16 7.49 -10.40
N GLU A 297 2.97 8.81 -10.34
CA GLU A 297 4.01 9.82 -10.48
C GLU A 297 4.50 10.41 -9.15
N TRP A 298 3.69 10.29 -8.09
CA TRP A 298 4.02 10.79 -6.75
C TRP A 298 5.08 10.00 -5.95
N PRO A 299 5.29 8.67 -6.13
CA PRO A 299 6.14 7.89 -5.22
C PRO A 299 7.56 8.44 -5.12
N TYR A 300 8.08 8.95 -6.24
CA TYR A 300 9.46 9.43 -6.35
C TYR A 300 9.66 10.75 -5.63
N TYR A 301 8.72 11.69 -5.75
CA TYR A 301 8.77 12.93 -4.98
C TYR A 301 8.49 12.66 -3.50
N LEU A 302 7.48 11.85 -3.19
CA LEU A 302 7.17 11.47 -1.81
C LEU A 302 8.37 10.82 -1.12
N ALA A 303 9.18 10.03 -1.82
CA ALA A 303 10.40 9.45 -1.25
C ALA A 303 11.42 10.50 -0.78
N THR A 304 11.32 11.77 -1.19
CA THR A 304 12.15 12.86 -0.66
C THR A 304 11.55 13.53 0.58
N ARG A 305 10.27 13.29 0.86
CA ARG A 305 9.58 13.89 2.01
C ARG A 305 9.93 13.16 3.30
N PRO A 306 9.88 13.87 4.46
CA PRO A 306 9.97 13.22 5.76
C PRO A 306 8.91 12.13 5.92
N ASN A 307 9.29 11.04 6.59
CA ASN A 307 8.41 9.92 6.93
C ASN A 307 7.89 9.08 5.75
N TYR A 308 8.43 9.26 4.55
CA TYR A 308 8.19 8.39 3.40
C TYR A 308 9.50 7.70 2.99
N ARG A 309 9.41 6.43 2.59
CA ARG A 309 10.49 5.67 1.95
C ARG A 309 9.94 4.87 0.78
N LEU A 310 10.77 4.66 -0.24
CA LEU A 310 10.48 3.79 -1.37
C LEU A 310 11.30 2.49 -1.24
N VAL A 311 10.60 1.37 -1.05
CA VAL A 311 11.19 0.04 -0.90
C VAL A 311 11.21 -0.65 -2.25
N LEU A 312 12.40 -0.97 -2.73
CA LEU A 312 12.70 -1.49 -4.06
C LEU A 312 13.39 -2.85 -3.94
N GLN A 313 13.36 -3.63 -5.02
CA GLN A 313 14.19 -4.83 -5.10
C GLN A 313 15.68 -4.43 -5.19
N ASP A 314 15.95 -3.41 -6.01
CA ASP A 314 17.28 -2.85 -6.22
C ASP A 314 17.14 -1.38 -6.68
N ASP A 315 17.52 -0.45 -5.82
CA ASP A 315 17.41 0.98 -6.06
C ASP A 315 18.44 1.54 -7.05
N ASP A 316 19.56 0.83 -7.28
CA ASP A 316 20.53 1.17 -8.33
C ASP A 316 19.92 1.06 -9.73
N LEU A 317 18.78 0.39 -9.88
CA LEU A 317 18.04 0.31 -11.14
C LEU A 317 17.25 1.58 -11.48
N LEU A 318 17.10 2.53 -10.55
CA LEU A 318 16.55 3.86 -10.83
C LEU A 318 17.62 4.76 -11.48
N GLU A 319 17.79 4.63 -12.79
CA GLU A 319 18.76 5.44 -13.54
C GLU A 319 18.18 6.77 -14.01
N ALA A 320 18.87 7.87 -13.69
CA ALA A 320 18.64 9.18 -14.29
C ALA A 320 19.83 9.62 -15.16
N THR A 321 19.52 10.30 -16.27
CA THR A 321 20.54 10.82 -17.21
C THR A 321 20.74 12.33 -17.11
N SER A 322 19.78 13.07 -16.53
CA SER A 322 19.88 14.52 -16.35
C SER A 322 20.55 14.88 -15.02
N PRO A 323 21.43 15.90 -14.96
CA PRO A 323 22.06 16.33 -13.70
C PRO A 323 21.05 16.67 -12.60
N PHE A 324 19.92 17.28 -12.98
CA PHE A 324 18.83 17.58 -12.06
C PHE A 324 18.28 16.32 -11.39
N MET A 325 17.92 15.29 -12.16
CA MET A 325 17.36 14.07 -11.60
C MET A 325 18.39 13.22 -10.87
N THR A 326 19.66 13.25 -11.28
CA THR A 326 20.74 12.63 -10.51
C THR A 326 20.84 13.22 -9.10
N GLU A 327 20.66 14.55 -8.94
CA GLU A 327 20.62 15.19 -7.62
C GLU A 327 19.36 14.77 -6.84
N ARG A 328 18.18 14.73 -7.48
CA ARG A 328 16.93 14.34 -6.81
C ARG A 328 16.92 12.88 -6.36
N LEU A 329 17.49 11.96 -7.13
CA LEU A 329 17.67 10.56 -6.73
C LEU A 329 18.46 10.44 -5.41
N GLN A 330 19.50 11.25 -5.21
CA GLN A 330 20.27 11.25 -3.95
C GLN A 330 19.50 11.78 -2.75
N GLN A 331 18.41 12.52 -3.00
CA GLN A 331 17.52 13.05 -1.96
C GLN A 331 16.38 12.09 -1.63
N MET A 332 16.11 11.11 -2.51
CA MET A 332 15.12 10.08 -2.25
C MET A 332 15.61 9.13 -1.17
N ARG A 333 14.71 8.77 -0.26
CA ARG A 333 14.90 7.72 0.72
C ARG A 333 14.47 6.39 0.09
N THR A 334 15.39 5.75 -0.61
CA THR A 334 15.21 4.41 -1.17
C THR A 334 15.78 3.35 -0.24
N GLU A 335 15.20 2.15 -0.29
CA GLU A 335 15.74 0.96 0.38
C GLU A 335 15.69 -0.23 -0.57
N SER A 336 16.86 -0.77 -0.90
CA SER A 336 17.00 -2.07 -1.56
C SER A 336 16.70 -3.21 -0.58
N LYS A 337 15.65 -3.97 -0.85
CA LYS A 337 15.23 -5.14 -0.07
C LYS A 337 14.89 -6.28 -1.00
N GLN A 338 15.77 -7.28 -1.05
CA GLN A 338 15.52 -8.50 -1.81
C GLN A 338 14.55 -9.42 -1.04
N PRO A 339 13.44 -9.88 -1.67
CA PRO A 339 12.43 -10.67 -0.98
C PRO A 339 12.96 -11.99 -0.38
N TYR A 340 13.90 -12.63 -1.06
CA TYR A 340 14.50 -13.88 -0.59
C TYR A 340 15.33 -13.67 0.69
N GLU A 341 15.96 -12.50 0.86
CA GLU A 341 16.69 -12.15 2.08
C GLU A 341 15.73 -11.90 3.24
N LEU A 342 14.64 -11.18 2.97
CA LEU A 342 13.57 -10.96 3.94
C LEU A 342 12.98 -12.29 4.41
N LEU A 343 12.65 -13.19 3.47
CA LEU A 343 12.17 -14.53 3.78
C LEU A 343 13.19 -15.33 4.61
N ALA A 344 14.46 -15.30 4.23
CA ALA A 344 15.52 -16.02 4.95
C ALA A 344 15.74 -15.49 6.38
N SER A 345 15.51 -14.18 6.60
CA SER A 345 15.65 -13.54 7.91
C SER A 345 14.56 -13.91 8.92
N LEU A 346 13.40 -14.37 8.45
CA LEU A 346 12.30 -14.78 9.32
C LEU A 346 12.66 -16.03 10.14
N PRO A 347 12.17 -16.15 11.39
CA PRO A 347 12.22 -17.41 12.13
C PRO A 347 11.60 -18.58 11.34
N ALA A 348 12.06 -19.80 11.58
CA ALA A 348 11.61 -20.98 10.81
C ALA A 348 10.08 -21.17 10.85
N GLU A 349 9.45 -20.95 12.01
CA GLU A 349 7.99 -21.05 12.15
C GLU A 349 7.25 -19.96 11.35
N ALA A 350 7.81 -18.74 11.30
CA ALA A 350 7.28 -17.64 10.51
C ALA A 350 7.42 -17.94 9.01
N ARG A 351 8.54 -18.49 8.55
CA ARG A 351 8.69 -18.93 7.15
C ARG A 351 7.66 -19.99 6.76
N GLN A 352 7.45 -20.98 7.62
CA GLN A 352 6.44 -22.01 7.38
C GLN A 352 5.03 -21.43 7.37
N ARG A 353 4.75 -20.43 8.21
CA ARG A 353 3.47 -19.69 8.17
C ARG A 353 3.32 -18.90 6.87
N PHE A 354 4.38 -18.24 6.38
CA PHE A 354 4.36 -17.55 5.11
C PHE A 354 3.97 -18.48 3.95
N PHE A 355 4.52 -19.70 3.93
CA PHE A 355 4.14 -20.70 2.91
C PHE A 355 2.68 -21.12 3.02
N ARG A 356 2.16 -21.34 4.23
CA ARG A 356 0.73 -21.64 4.40
C ARG A 356 -0.18 -20.48 4.00
N MET A 357 0.17 -19.25 4.40
CA MET A 357 -0.51 -18.04 3.94
C MET A 357 -0.56 -18.02 2.41
N ALA A 358 0.57 -18.27 1.75
CA ALA A 358 0.66 -18.33 0.30
C ALA A 358 -0.03 -19.53 -0.38
N GLY A 359 -0.51 -20.51 0.40
CA GLY A 359 -0.95 -21.79 -0.14
C GLY A 359 0.16 -22.57 -0.87
N PHE A 360 1.42 -22.33 -0.51
CA PHE A 360 2.60 -22.93 -1.13
C PHE A 360 3.06 -24.17 -0.35
N ASP A 361 3.16 -25.31 -1.04
CA ASP A 361 3.65 -26.57 -0.47
C ASP A 361 5.17 -26.69 -0.67
N TYR A 362 5.93 -26.07 0.25
CA TYR A 362 7.40 -26.07 0.18
C TYR A 362 7.98 -27.49 0.12
N ASP A 363 7.49 -28.40 0.96
CA ASP A 363 8.06 -29.75 1.09
C ASP A 363 7.84 -30.56 -0.19
N ALA A 364 6.67 -30.44 -0.83
CA ALA A 364 6.41 -31.10 -2.11
C ALA A 364 7.36 -30.61 -3.22
N PHE A 365 7.58 -29.31 -3.35
CA PHE A 365 8.48 -28.77 -4.37
C PHE A 365 9.96 -29.02 -4.04
N ALA A 366 10.34 -28.96 -2.77
CA ALA A 366 11.69 -29.34 -2.33
C ALA A 366 11.98 -30.81 -2.68
N ALA A 367 11.03 -31.72 -2.41
CA ALA A 367 11.16 -33.13 -2.77
C ALA A 367 11.21 -33.34 -4.29
N LEU A 368 10.46 -32.54 -5.06
CA LEU A 368 10.52 -32.58 -6.52
C LEU A 368 11.91 -32.21 -7.04
N PHE A 369 12.54 -31.20 -6.45
CA PHE A 369 13.87 -30.70 -6.84
C PHE A 369 15.02 -31.61 -6.37
N ASP A 370 14.77 -32.41 -5.33
CA ASP A 370 15.74 -33.38 -4.80
C ASP A 370 15.54 -34.79 -5.40
N ALA A 371 14.59 -34.96 -6.33
CA ALA A 371 14.21 -36.26 -6.89
C ALA A 371 15.32 -36.93 -7.71
N SER A 372 16.28 -36.15 -8.22
CA SER A 372 17.41 -36.63 -9.02
C SER A 372 18.70 -35.90 -8.63
N PRO A 373 19.89 -36.51 -8.86
CA PRO A 373 21.18 -35.91 -8.54
C PRO A 373 21.64 -34.86 -9.58
N LYS A 374 20.87 -34.61 -10.64
CA LYS A 374 21.16 -33.55 -11.61
C LYS A 374 20.92 -32.18 -10.97
N LYS A 375 21.42 -31.14 -11.64
CA LYS A 375 21.14 -29.75 -11.28
C LYS A 375 19.71 -29.36 -11.70
N ASN A 376 19.10 -28.39 -11.04
CA ASN A 376 17.74 -27.94 -11.40
C ASN A 376 17.78 -26.69 -12.28
N LEU A 377 17.11 -26.75 -13.44
CA LEU A 377 16.95 -25.63 -14.37
C LEU A 377 15.48 -25.26 -14.48
N VAL A 378 15.14 -23.98 -14.28
CA VAL A 378 13.76 -23.48 -14.44
C VAL A 378 13.66 -22.59 -15.68
N ILE A 379 12.74 -22.91 -16.58
CA ILE A 379 12.40 -22.12 -17.76
C ILE A 379 11.14 -21.29 -17.49
N ILE A 380 11.22 -19.98 -17.71
CA ILE A 380 10.10 -19.04 -17.59
C ILE A 380 9.39 -18.86 -18.93
N GLY A 381 8.14 -19.32 -18.99
CA GLY A 381 7.27 -19.13 -20.15
C GLY A 381 6.60 -17.75 -20.20
N THR A 382 5.90 -17.49 -21.29
CA THR A 382 5.06 -16.30 -21.50
C THR A 382 3.65 -16.71 -21.93
N SER A 383 2.73 -15.75 -21.95
CA SER A 383 1.47 -15.90 -22.68
C SER A 383 1.64 -15.57 -24.16
N HIS A 384 0.71 -16.08 -24.97
CA HIS A 384 0.77 -15.95 -26.42
C HIS A 384 -0.51 -15.32 -26.97
N THR A 385 -0.37 -14.56 -28.05
CA THR A 385 -1.50 -13.99 -28.81
C THR A 385 -1.58 -14.53 -30.23
N SER A 386 -0.67 -15.45 -30.62
CA SER A 386 -0.65 -16.08 -31.94
C SER A 386 0.03 -17.46 -31.91
N GLU A 387 -0.32 -18.32 -32.87
CA GLU A 387 0.27 -19.65 -33.03
C GLU A 387 1.78 -19.58 -33.28
N GLU A 388 2.27 -18.54 -33.97
CA GLU A 388 3.71 -18.36 -34.19
C GLU A 388 4.46 -18.14 -32.86
N SER A 389 3.87 -17.39 -31.93
CA SER A 389 4.47 -17.15 -30.61
C SER A 389 4.50 -18.42 -29.76
N GLU A 390 3.44 -19.23 -29.82
CA GLU A 390 3.39 -20.55 -29.16
C GLU A 390 4.44 -21.51 -29.72
N ALA A 391 4.55 -21.58 -31.05
CA ALA A 391 5.56 -22.40 -31.72
C ALA A 391 6.98 -21.96 -31.40
N GLN A 392 7.21 -20.64 -31.28
CA GLN A 392 8.50 -20.08 -30.90
C GLN A 392 8.90 -20.45 -29.47
N GLN A 393 7.98 -20.35 -28.49
CA GLN A 393 8.26 -20.81 -27.11
C GLN A 393 8.63 -22.29 -27.10
N ALA A 394 7.89 -23.13 -27.81
CA ALA A 394 8.18 -24.56 -27.87
C ALA A 394 9.56 -24.84 -28.50
N ALA A 395 9.95 -24.11 -29.56
CA ALA A 395 11.27 -24.22 -30.17
C ALA A 395 12.40 -23.78 -29.23
N TYR A 396 12.18 -22.73 -28.42
CA TYR A 396 13.14 -22.33 -27.40
C TYR A 396 13.28 -23.37 -26.30
N VAL A 397 12.16 -23.93 -25.81
CA VAL A 397 12.19 -25.02 -24.82
C VAL A 397 12.94 -26.24 -25.35
N GLU A 398 12.66 -26.66 -26.58
CA GLU A 398 13.37 -27.77 -27.23
C GLU A 398 14.89 -27.53 -27.30
N ARG A 399 15.29 -26.30 -27.65
CA ARG A 399 16.69 -25.89 -27.69
C ARG A 399 17.35 -25.96 -26.31
N ILE A 400 16.68 -25.47 -25.26
CA ILE A 400 17.20 -25.53 -23.88
C ILE A 400 17.34 -26.98 -23.41
N ILE A 401 16.39 -27.85 -23.75
CA ILE A 401 16.48 -29.28 -23.44
C ILE A 401 17.67 -29.91 -24.15
N GLY A 402 17.89 -29.61 -25.43
CA GLY A 402 19.06 -30.08 -26.17
C GLY A 402 20.38 -29.61 -25.55
N ASP A 403 20.44 -28.36 -25.09
CA ASP A 403 21.65 -27.75 -24.54
C ASP A 403 21.95 -28.22 -23.09
N TYR A 404 20.93 -28.48 -22.26
CA TYR A 404 21.08 -28.68 -20.82
C TYR A 404 20.55 -30.02 -20.27
N GLY A 405 19.65 -30.73 -20.97
CA GLY A 405 18.89 -31.86 -20.41
C GLY A 405 19.72 -33.08 -19.96
N THR A 406 20.99 -33.16 -20.39
CA THR A 406 21.91 -34.20 -19.90
C THR A 406 22.43 -33.93 -18.49
N ALA A 407 22.61 -32.65 -18.12
CA ALA A 407 23.18 -32.23 -16.85
C ALA A 407 22.15 -31.64 -15.88
N TYR A 408 20.96 -31.29 -16.38
CA TYR A 408 19.91 -30.66 -15.61
C TYR A 408 18.59 -31.44 -15.67
N ASP A 409 17.85 -31.43 -14.57
CA ASP A 409 16.41 -31.64 -14.56
C ASP A 409 15.74 -30.31 -14.92
N ILE A 410 14.83 -30.36 -15.89
CA ILE A 410 14.26 -29.16 -16.52
C ILE A 410 12.82 -28.99 -16.10
N PHE A 411 12.55 -27.87 -15.45
CA PHE A 411 11.23 -27.45 -15.01
C PHE A 411 10.74 -26.31 -15.88
N PHE A 412 9.49 -26.35 -16.31
CA PHE A 412 8.86 -25.27 -17.06
C PHE A 412 7.78 -24.60 -16.22
N LYS A 413 7.89 -23.28 -16.02
CA LYS A 413 6.82 -22.48 -15.42
C LYS A 413 6.05 -21.77 -16.53
N PRO A 414 4.80 -22.17 -16.83
CA PRO A 414 3.97 -21.44 -17.77
C PRO A 414 3.49 -20.12 -17.14
N HIS A 415 3.22 -19.14 -17.99
CA HIS A 415 2.45 -17.96 -17.60
C HIS A 415 1.04 -18.39 -17.15
N PRO A 416 0.38 -17.76 -16.16
CA PRO A 416 -0.95 -18.16 -15.71
C PRO A 416 -2.02 -18.21 -16.82
N ALA A 417 -1.85 -17.37 -17.85
CA ALA A 417 -2.73 -17.32 -19.03
C ALA A 417 -2.29 -18.24 -20.19
N ASP A 418 -1.19 -18.98 -20.07
CA ASP A 418 -0.73 -19.91 -21.10
C ASP A 418 -1.41 -21.27 -20.94
N SER A 419 -2.20 -21.67 -21.94
CA SER A 419 -2.78 -23.01 -22.06
C SER A 419 -2.07 -23.90 -23.09
N SER A 420 -1.19 -23.30 -23.92
CA SER A 420 -0.51 -23.97 -25.03
C SER A 420 0.57 -24.95 -24.58
N SER A 421 1.12 -24.75 -23.38
CA SER A 421 2.17 -25.60 -22.78
C SER A 421 1.64 -26.81 -22.00
N SER A 422 0.32 -27.01 -21.97
CA SER A 422 -0.32 -28.08 -21.19
C SER A 422 0.13 -29.50 -21.55
N ASN A 423 0.65 -29.71 -22.77
CA ASN A 423 1.18 -31.00 -23.24
C ASN A 423 2.72 -31.07 -23.23
N TYR A 424 3.44 -30.12 -22.62
CA TYR A 424 4.89 -30.07 -22.70
C TYR A 424 5.58 -31.30 -22.08
N GLU A 425 5.03 -31.90 -21.02
CA GLU A 425 5.59 -33.14 -20.45
C GLU A 425 5.48 -34.34 -21.42
N GLU A 426 4.44 -34.36 -22.28
CA GLU A 426 4.29 -35.39 -23.32
C GLU A 426 5.19 -35.11 -24.52
N ARG A 427 5.35 -33.83 -24.88
CA ARG A 427 6.11 -33.38 -26.05
C ARG A 427 7.61 -33.44 -25.82
N PHE A 428 8.06 -33.14 -24.61
CA PHE A 428 9.46 -32.94 -24.29
C PHE A 428 9.91 -33.90 -23.19
N GLU A 429 10.62 -34.97 -23.60
CA GLU A 429 11.10 -35.99 -22.69
C GLU A 429 12.01 -35.39 -21.59
N GLY A 430 11.68 -35.67 -20.32
CA GLY A 430 12.46 -35.22 -19.17
C GLY A 430 12.16 -33.79 -18.69
N LEU A 431 11.18 -33.10 -19.29
CA LEU A 431 10.66 -31.83 -18.78
C LEU A 431 9.53 -32.08 -17.78
N THR A 432 9.53 -31.34 -16.68
CA THR A 432 8.45 -31.31 -15.68
C THR A 432 7.71 -29.98 -15.72
N LEU A 433 6.38 -30.02 -15.78
CA LEU A 433 5.55 -28.82 -15.79
C LEU A 433 5.25 -28.36 -14.36
N LEU A 434 5.61 -27.13 -14.03
CA LEU A 434 5.23 -26.51 -12.75
C LEU A 434 3.79 -25.95 -12.85
N PRO A 435 3.02 -25.92 -11.74
CA PRO A 435 1.65 -25.42 -11.78
C PRO A 435 1.58 -23.95 -12.24
N GLY A 436 0.78 -23.68 -13.28
CA GLY A 436 0.72 -22.35 -13.90
C GLY A 436 0.17 -21.25 -13.00
N GLN A 437 -0.79 -21.57 -12.13
CA GLN A 437 -1.43 -20.64 -11.19
C GLN A 437 -0.65 -20.45 -9.87
N MET A 438 0.51 -21.10 -9.72
CA MET A 438 1.33 -20.94 -8.52
C MET A 438 1.96 -19.53 -8.47
N PRO A 439 1.99 -18.85 -7.29
CA PRO A 439 2.75 -17.63 -7.08
C PRO A 439 4.24 -17.90 -7.28
N PHE A 440 4.75 -17.55 -8.46
CA PHE A 440 6.08 -18.00 -8.87
C PHE A 440 7.19 -17.29 -8.10
N GLU A 441 6.96 -16.06 -7.68
CA GLU A 441 7.82 -15.31 -6.78
C GLU A 441 8.15 -16.13 -5.53
N ILE A 442 7.13 -16.68 -4.85
CA ILE A 442 7.29 -17.46 -3.62
C ILE A 442 8.09 -18.73 -3.89
N PHE A 443 7.79 -19.41 -5.01
CA PHE A 443 8.53 -20.59 -5.43
C PHE A 443 10.02 -20.29 -5.57
N VAL A 444 10.38 -19.23 -6.30
CA VAL A 444 11.79 -18.91 -6.55
C VAL A 444 12.50 -18.42 -5.30
N TRP A 445 11.87 -17.58 -4.48
CA TRP A 445 12.49 -17.08 -3.25
C TRP A 445 12.74 -18.22 -2.25
N SER A 446 11.81 -19.16 -2.15
CA SER A 446 11.85 -20.22 -1.16
C SER A 446 12.84 -21.33 -1.53
N LEU A 447 12.99 -21.62 -2.82
CA LEU A 447 13.81 -22.74 -3.31
C LEU A 447 15.05 -22.26 -4.06
N LEU A 448 15.49 -21.03 -3.79
CA LEU A 448 16.59 -20.41 -4.50
C LEU A 448 17.89 -21.21 -4.38
N ASP A 449 18.14 -21.84 -3.23
CA ASP A 449 19.26 -22.73 -2.98
C ASP A 449 19.21 -24.02 -3.83
N LYS A 450 18.02 -24.44 -4.25
CA LYS A 450 17.79 -25.61 -5.09
C LYS A 450 17.73 -25.31 -6.58
N VAL A 451 17.53 -24.05 -6.99
CA VAL A 451 17.56 -23.63 -8.40
C VAL A 451 19.00 -23.34 -8.83
N ASP A 452 19.59 -24.19 -9.66
CA ASP A 452 20.96 -23.98 -10.17
C ASP A 452 21.02 -23.00 -11.34
N LEU A 453 19.97 -22.97 -12.17
CA LEU A 453 19.91 -22.13 -13.36
C LEU A 453 18.46 -21.71 -13.64
N ILE A 454 18.24 -20.43 -13.95
CA ILE A 454 16.95 -19.92 -14.39
C ILE A 454 17.11 -19.13 -15.69
N GLY A 455 16.10 -19.17 -16.55
CA GLY A 455 16.10 -18.40 -17.80
C GLY A 455 14.76 -18.46 -18.51
N GLY A 456 14.56 -17.64 -19.54
CA GLY A 456 13.31 -17.66 -20.31
C GLY A 456 12.88 -16.29 -20.83
N TYR A 457 11.58 -16.08 -20.96
CA TYR A 457 11.00 -14.80 -21.37
C TYR A 457 11.13 -13.72 -20.29
N SER A 458 11.26 -12.46 -20.70
CA SER A 458 11.33 -11.31 -19.78
C SER A 458 10.16 -11.29 -18.79
N SER A 459 10.45 -11.19 -17.50
CA SER A 459 9.47 -11.23 -16.43
C SER A 459 9.97 -10.47 -15.19
N THR A 460 9.04 -9.89 -14.41
CA THR A 460 9.32 -9.25 -13.12
C THR A 460 10.08 -10.18 -12.16
N VAL A 461 9.94 -11.49 -12.32
CA VAL A 461 10.64 -12.49 -11.50
C VAL A 461 12.15 -12.26 -11.50
N PHE A 462 12.72 -11.86 -12.64
CA PHE A 462 14.15 -11.61 -12.75
C PHE A 462 14.65 -10.45 -11.88
N LEU A 463 13.78 -9.57 -11.38
CA LEU A 463 14.16 -8.55 -10.37
C LEU A 463 14.42 -9.13 -8.99
N THR A 464 13.91 -10.34 -8.73
CA THR A 464 13.88 -10.96 -7.41
C THR A 464 14.68 -12.26 -7.35
N VAL A 465 15.49 -12.51 -8.38
CA VAL A 465 16.46 -13.60 -8.42
C VAL A 465 17.85 -13.00 -8.57
N PRO A 466 18.88 -13.60 -7.96
CA PRO A 466 20.25 -13.19 -8.20
C PRO A 466 20.63 -13.35 -9.67
N VAL A 467 21.26 -12.32 -10.24
CA VAL A 467 21.60 -12.23 -11.66
C VAL A 467 22.52 -13.37 -12.10
N GLU A 468 23.39 -13.86 -11.22
CA GLU A 468 24.30 -14.98 -11.47
C GLU A 468 23.60 -16.32 -11.68
N LYS A 469 22.37 -16.49 -11.19
CA LYS A 469 21.55 -17.68 -11.46
C LYS A 469 20.85 -17.60 -12.82
N THR A 470 20.78 -16.41 -13.43
CA THR A 470 20.17 -16.23 -14.74
C THR A 470 21.13 -16.68 -15.83
N GLY A 471 20.84 -17.81 -16.48
CA GLY A 471 21.72 -18.41 -17.50
C GLY A 471 21.43 -17.96 -18.93
N PHE A 472 20.17 -17.67 -19.23
CA PHE A 472 19.75 -17.30 -20.58
C PHE A 472 18.45 -16.49 -20.58
N ILE A 473 18.28 -15.67 -21.61
CA ILE A 473 17.06 -14.88 -21.82
C ILE A 473 16.64 -15.00 -23.29
N PHE A 474 15.34 -15.18 -23.51
CA PHE A 474 14.71 -15.19 -24.83
C PHE A 474 14.53 -13.75 -25.32
N ALA A 475 15.64 -13.15 -25.76
CA ALA A 475 15.71 -11.80 -26.30
C ALA A 475 16.98 -11.66 -27.15
N ALA A 476 17.06 -10.60 -27.96
CA ALA A 476 18.22 -10.37 -28.82
C ALA A 476 19.46 -9.94 -28.01
N ASN A 477 19.27 -9.10 -27.00
CA ASN A 477 20.28 -8.56 -26.09
C ASN A 477 19.62 -7.82 -24.91
N ALA A 478 20.41 -7.32 -23.97
CA ALA A 478 19.90 -6.55 -22.82
C ALA A 478 19.12 -5.31 -23.26
N GLU A 479 19.57 -4.56 -24.27
CA GLU A 479 18.91 -3.34 -24.76
C GLU A 479 17.49 -3.58 -25.27
N SER A 480 17.20 -4.80 -25.75
CA SER A 480 15.87 -5.18 -26.22
C SER A 480 14.86 -5.51 -25.11
N LEU A 481 15.30 -5.59 -23.85
CA LEU A 481 14.43 -5.88 -22.71
C LEU A 481 13.67 -4.62 -22.25
N PRO A 482 12.48 -4.79 -21.64
CA PRO A 482 11.83 -3.70 -20.94
C PRO A 482 12.65 -3.26 -19.73
N ARG A 483 12.51 -1.98 -19.32
CA ARG A 483 13.07 -1.52 -18.05
C ARG A 483 12.38 -2.21 -16.86
N PRO A 484 13.11 -2.43 -15.76
CA PRO A 484 14.54 -2.18 -15.58
C PRO A 484 15.41 -3.38 -15.99
N LEU A 485 14.87 -4.43 -16.62
CA LEU A 485 15.63 -5.64 -16.94
C LEU A 485 16.78 -5.37 -17.93
N ASN A 486 16.61 -4.42 -18.84
CA ASN A 486 17.70 -3.97 -19.71
C ASN A 486 18.89 -3.36 -18.94
N VAL A 487 18.63 -2.71 -17.80
CA VAL A 487 19.66 -2.17 -16.91
C VAL A 487 20.28 -3.31 -16.12
N LEU A 488 19.43 -4.13 -15.47
CA LEU A 488 19.84 -5.26 -14.65
C LEU A 488 20.80 -6.20 -15.40
N PHE A 489 20.51 -6.49 -16.67
CA PHE A 489 21.31 -7.40 -17.49
C PHE A 489 22.33 -6.71 -18.39
N ARG A 490 22.49 -5.38 -18.33
CA ARG A 490 23.39 -4.62 -19.23
C ARG A 490 24.82 -5.15 -19.22
N ASN A 491 25.30 -5.53 -18.03
CA ASN A 491 26.68 -5.98 -17.80
C ASN A 491 26.75 -7.49 -17.45
N ALA A 492 25.66 -8.23 -17.66
CA ALA A 492 25.59 -9.65 -17.32
C ALA A 492 26.17 -10.51 -18.46
N GLU A 493 27.50 -10.52 -18.59
CA GLU A 493 28.22 -11.18 -19.69
C GLU A 493 28.02 -12.71 -19.75
N HIS A 494 27.64 -13.34 -18.64
CA HIS A 494 27.36 -14.77 -18.57
C HIS A 494 25.98 -15.14 -19.15
N VAL A 495 25.08 -14.17 -19.31
CA VAL A 495 23.72 -14.42 -19.80
C VAL A 495 23.74 -14.70 -21.30
N ARG A 496 23.25 -15.88 -21.68
CA ARG A 496 23.09 -16.25 -23.09
C ARG A 496 21.80 -15.69 -23.68
N TRP A 497 21.92 -14.91 -24.74
CA TRP A 497 20.79 -14.38 -25.51
C TRP A 497 20.33 -15.39 -26.57
N ILE A 498 19.03 -15.68 -26.60
CA ILE A 498 18.42 -16.67 -27.49
C ILE A 498 17.29 -16.00 -28.27
N GLN A 499 17.38 -16.06 -29.60
CA GLN A 499 16.41 -15.53 -30.56
C GLN A 499 15.92 -16.63 -31.48
#